data_AF-A0A1G3IT27-F1
#
_entry.id   AF-A0A1G3IT27-F1
#
_cell.length_a   1.000
_cell.length_b   1.000
_cell.length_c   1.000
_cell.angle_alpha   90.00
_cell.angle_beta   90.00
_cell.angle_gamma   90.00
#
_symmetry.space_group_name_H-M   'P 1'
#
loop_
_entity.id
_entity.type
_entity.pdbx_description
1 polymer ?
#
loop_
_entity_poly.entity_id
_entity_poly.type
_entity_poly.pdbx_seq_one_letter_code
_entity_poly.pdbx_strand_id
1 'polypeptide(L)'
;MGRLGLRGHRTRPPPGILLIGAAWAFVFIVSGCARPEPYVFRPSEFDRKTFARSASVPGLVQVCYTATAAPSDAVVRVAEEECAKYGKTPQMIGQDISVCPAATPISANYLCCPSTVDPNLRYRCSPGGGQVERLNNDQVREALAAERRKPTR
;
A
#
# COMPACT_ATOMS: atom_id res chain seq x y z
N MET A 1 9.67 72.17 -20.98
CA MET A 1 10.81 71.26 -21.23
C MET A 1 11.40 70.86 -19.89
N GLY A 2 11.21 69.62 -19.43
CA GLY A 2 11.78 69.14 -18.17
C GLY A 2 11.78 67.62 -18.13
N ARG A 3 12.90 67.00 -18.52
CA ARG A 3 13.07 65.54 -18.45
C ARG A 3 13.40 65.15 -17.00
N LEU A 4 12.48 64.46 -16.33
CA LEU A 4 12.79 63.73 -15.11
C LEU A 4 13.71 62.54 -15.47
N GLY A 5 15.00 62.69 -15.14
CA GLY A 5 15.97 61.61 -15.21
C GLY A 5 15.77 60.64 -14.05
N LEU A 6 15.16 59.49 -14.32
CA LEU A 6 15.19 58.34 -13.41
C LEU A 6 16.62 57.80 -13.37
N ARG A 7 17.38 58.20 -12.34
CA ARG A 7 18.66 57.57 -11.97
C ARG A 7 18.38 56.15 -11.49
N GLY A 8 18.56 55.18 -12.38
CA GLY A 8 18.58 53.76 -12.03
C GLY A 8 19.74 53.47 -11.10
N HIS A 9 19.45 53.34 -9.80
CA HIS A 9 20.40 52.79 -8.83
C HIS A 9 20.62 51.30 -9.12
N ARG A 10 21.71 50.97 -9.84
CA ARG A 10 22.27 49.61 -9.83
C ARG A 10 22.93 49.38 -8.46
N THR A 11 22.15 48.98 -7.47
CA THR A 11 22.69 48.41 -6.25
C THR A 11 23.18 47.00 -6.56
N ARG A 12 24.49 46.83 -6.70
CA ARG A 12 25.09 45.49 -6.70
C ARG A 12 24.87 44.89 -5.30
N PRO A 13 24.15 43.75 -5.16
CA PRO A 13 24.01 43.12 -3.86
C PRO A 13 25.40 42.67 -3.37
N PRO A 14 25.69 42.80 -2.07
CA PRO A 14 26.95 42.36 -1.49
C PRO A 14 27.14 40.85 -1.71
N PRO A 15 28.37 40.37 -1.92
CA PRO A 15 28.65 38.98 -2.32
C PRO A 15 28.13 37.93 -1.32
N GLY A 16 27.91 38.30 -0.06
CA GLY A 16 27.35 37.41 0.96
C GLY A 16 25.87 37.06 0.77
N ILE A 17 25.05 37.93 0.18
CA ILE A 17 23.59 37.69 0.03
C ILE A 17 23.29 36.71 -1.13
N LEU A 18 24.14 36.70 -2.16
CA LEU A 18 24.02 35.76 -3.30
C LEU A 18 24.29 34.31 -2.89
N LEU A 19 25.19 34.08 -1.93
CA LEU A 19 25.54 32.74 -1.44
C LEU A 19 24.42 32.14 -0.57
N ILE A 20 23.73 32.96 0.22
CA ILE A 20 22.62 32.51 1.06
C ILE A 20 21.42 32.11 0.18
N GLY A 21 21.07 32.90 -0.84
CA GLY A 21 19.98 32.57 -1.76
C GLY A 21 20.19 31.26 -2.52
N ALA A 22 21.42 31.00 -2.96
CA ALA A 22 21.77 29.75 -3.64
C ALA A 22 21.71 28.53 -2.71
N ALA A 23 22.14 28.68 -1.45
CA ALA A 23 22.08 27.60 -0.45
C ALA A 23 20.63 27.21 -0.12
N TRP A 24 19.73 28.19 0.03
CA TRP A 24 18.31 27.91 0.29
C TRP A 24 17.61 27.29 -0.93
N ALA A 25 17.90 27.76 -2.14
CA ALA A 25 17.37 27.16 -3.36
C ALA A 25 17.78 25.68 -3.50
N PHE A 26 19.02 25.34 -3.13
CA PHE A 26 19.48 23.96 -3.15
C PHE A 26 18.70 23.07 -2.16
N VAL A 27 18.43 23.53 -0.93
CA VAL A 27 17.65 22.78 0.07
C VAL A 27 16.23 22.44 -0.41
N PHE A 28 15.56 23.37 -1.11
CA PHE A 28 14.22 23.11 -1.66
C PHE A 28 14.21 22.12 -2.84
N ILE A 29 15.32 21.99 -3.59
CA ILE A 29 15.40 21.05 -4.71
C ILE A 29 15.54 19.60 -4.21
N VAL A 30 16.22 19.36 -3.08
CA VAL A 30 16.46 17.98 -2.60
C VAL A 30 15.29 17.40 -1.79
N SER A 31 14.36 18.22 -1.27
CA SER A 31 13.27 17.74 -0.41
C SER A 31 12.04 17.19 -1.17
N GLY A 32 11.99 17.30 -2.50
CA GLY A 32 10.82 16.93 -3.32
C GLY A 32 10.69 15.44 -3.71
N CYS A 33 11.69 14.60 -3.40
CA CYS A 33 11.72 13.20 -3.86
C CYS A 33 11.35 12.18 -2.76
N ALA A 34 10.36 12.49 -1.93
CA ALA A 34 9.84 11.51 -0.97
C ALA A 34 9.11 10.39 -1.73
N ARG A 35 9.69 9.18 -1.70
CA ARG A 35 9.08 7.99 -2.30
C ARG A 35 7.96 7.49 -1.37
N PRO A 36 6.74 7.25 -1.87
CA PRO A 36 5.64 6.77 -1.02
C PRO A 36 5.93 5.35 -0.53
N GLU A 37 5.84 5.15 0.78
CA GLU A 37 5.93 3.82 1.39
C GLU A 37 4.66 3.01 1.10
N PRO A 38 4.76 1.67 1.00
CA PRO A 38 3.59 0.81 0.81
C PRO A 38 2.67 0.86 2.04
N TYR A 39 1.35 0.84 1.82
CA TYR A 39 0.36 0.93 2.90
C TYR A 39 -0.89 0.11 2.60
N VAL A 40 -1.64 -0.27 3.64
CA VAL A 40 -2.95 -0.93 3.46
C VAL A 40 -4.01 0.09 3.11
N PHE A 41 -4.66 -0.10 1.97
CA PHE A 41 -5.75 0.74 1.53
C PHE A 41 -7.08 0.22 2.07
N ARG A 42 -7.77 1.07 2.84
CA ARG A 42 -9.10 0.80 3.36
C ARG A 42 -10.07 1.84 2.79
N PRO A 43 -10.89 1.52 1.78
CA PRO A 43 -11.78 2.49 1.16
C PRO A 43 -12.81 3.08 2.15
N SER A 44 -13.17 2.32 3.19
CA SER A 44 -14.08 2.77 4.25
C SER A 44 -13.51 3.86 5.16
N GLU A 45 -12.19 4.10 5.14
CA GLU A 45 -11.55 5.20 5.89
C GLU A 45 -11.85 6.56 5.27
N PHE A 46 -12.29 6.61 4.00
CA PHE A 46 -12.61 7.85 3.30
C PHE A 46 -14.12 8.12 3.17
N ASP A 47 -14.98 7.15 3.51
CA ASP A 47 -16.42 7.34 3.54
C ASP A 47 -16.84 7.95 4.89
N ARG A 48 -17.41 9.17 4.84
CA ARG A 48 -17.92 9.90 6.00
C ARG A 48 -18.93 9.10 6.83
N LYS A 49 -19.63 8.14 6.22
CA LYS A 49 -20.63 7.30 6.90
C LYS A 49 -20.02 6.17 7.72
N THR A 50 -18.81 5.74 7.38
CA THR A 50 -18.10 4.61 8.03
C THR A 50 -16.80 5.02 8.71
N PHE A 51 -16.44 6.29 8.64
CA PHE A 51 -15.27 6.87 9.28
C PHE A 51 -15.15 6.42 10.75
N ALA A 52 -13.96 5.96 11.16
CA ALA A 52 -13.64 5.42 12.47
C ALA A 52 -14.35 4.12 12.89
N ARG A 53 -15.11 3.45 12.01
CA ARG A 53 -15.50 2.05 12.25
C ARG A 53 -14.31 1.15 11.97
N SER A 54 -14.02 0.24 12.90
CA SER A 54 -13.04 -0.81 12.64
C SER A 54 -13.52 -1.60 11.42
N ALA A 55 -12.77 -1.50 10.31
CA ALA A 55 -13.00 -2.37 9.17
C ALA A 55 -12.79 -3.80 9.67
N SER A 56 -13.83 -4.63 9.63
CA SER A 56 -13.63 -6.06 9.88
C SER A 56 -12.86 -6.58 8.68
N VAL A 57 -11.59 -6.95 8.87
CA VAL A 57 -10.82 -7.61 7.83
C VAL A 57 -10.68 -9.08 8.20
N PRO A 58 -11.67 -9.95 7.92
CA PRO A 58 -11.51 -11.36 8.24
C PRO A 58 -10.70 -12.11 7.20
N GLY A 59 -10.34 -11.51 6.04
CA GLY A 59 -9.69 -12.30 5.00
C GLY A 59 -8.95 -11.59 3.87
N LEU A 60 -9.19 -10.33 3.52
CA LEU A 60 -8.54 -9.69 2.36
C LEU A 60 -7.83 -8.40 2.76
N VAL A 61 -6.52 -8.34 2.55
CA VAL A 61 -5.68 -7.15 2.72
C VAL A 61 -5.26 -6.64 1.36
N GLN A 62 -5.44 -5.34 1.13
CA GLN A 62 -5.03 -4.68 -0.10
C GLN A 62 -3.91 -3.69 0.21
N VAL A 63 -2.73 -3.92 -0.36
CA VAL A 63 -1.55 -3.08 -0.15
C VAL A 63 -1.30 -2.24 -1.40
N CYS A 64 -1.35 -0.92 -1.27
CA CYS A 64 -1.04 0.01 -2.34
C CYS A 64 0.43 0.41 -2.31
N TYR A 65 1.09 0.40 -3.47
CA TYR A 65 2.51 0.74 -3.61
C TYR A 65 2.85 1.23 -5.02
N THR A 66 4.11 1.65 -5.23
CA THR A 66 4.67 1.86 -6.57
C THR A 66 5.84 0.91 -6.81
N ALA A 67 5.98 0.40 -8.03
CA ALA A 67 7.11 -0.46 -8.40
C ALA A 67 8.47 0.25 -8.29
N THR A 68 8.48 1.59 -8.37
CA THR A 68 9.71 2.39 -8.31
C THR A 68 10.14 2.76 -6.88
N ALA A 69 9.21 2.71 -5.91
CA ALA A 69 9.44 3.12 -4.53
C ALA A 69 9.58 1.95 -3.56
N ALA A 70 8.80 0.89 -3.74
CA ALA A 70 8.70 -0.20 -2.77
C ALA A 70 9.22 -1.52 -3.36
N PRO A 71 10.27 -2.12 -2.77
CA PRO A 71 10.67 -3.46 -3.14
C PRO A 71 9.62 -4.48 -2.66
N SER A 72 9.52 -5.62 -3.34
CA SER A 72 8.44 -6.59 -3.13
C SER A 72 8.38 -7.15 -1.69
N ASP A 73 9.52 -7.22 -1.00
CA ASP A 73 9.62 -7.61 0.41
C ASP A 73 8.93 -6.61 1.34
N ALA A 74 9.03 -5.30 1.07
CA ALA A 74 8.35 -4.28 1.87
C ALA A 74 6.83 -4.39 1.75
N VAL A 75 6.31 -4.73 0.57
CA VAL A 75 4.87 -4.94 0.33
C VAL A 75 4.37 -6.16 1.09
N VAL A 76 5.13 -7.26 1.07
CA VAL A 76 4.81 -8.49 1.82
C VAL A 76 4.82 -8.22 3.32
N ARG A 77 5.82 -7.50 3.83
CA ARG A 77 5.92 -7.16 5.25
C ARG A 77 4.69 -6.39 5.76
N VAL A 78 4.20 -5.42 4.98
CA VAL A 78 2.97 -4.68 5.33
C VAL A 78 1.75 -5.62 5.39
N ALA A 79 1.65 -6.57 4.46
CA ALA A 79 0.58 -7.57 4.49
C ALA A 79 0.72 -8.54 5.68
N GLU A 80 1.95 -8.92 6.04
CA GLU A 80 2.25 -9.78 7.20
C GLU A 80 1.85 -9.11 8.50
N GLU A 81 2.28 -7.87 8.72
CA GLU A 81 1.95 -7.09 9.92
C GLU A 81 0.43 -6.96 10.10
N GLU A 82 -0.31 -6.80 9.00
CA GLU A 82 -1.77 -6.63 9.04
C GLU A 82 -2.52 -7.93 9.24
N CYS A 83 -2.12 -9.03 8.58
CA CYS A 83 -2.70 -10.35 8.84
C CYS A 83 -2.30 -10.90 10.23
N ALA A 84 -1.11 -10.57 10.73
CA ALA A 84 -0.60 -11.00 12.03
C ALA A 84 -1.44 -10.47 13.20
N LYS A 85 -2.08 -9.30 13.05
CA LYS A 85 -3.05 -8.77 14.03
C LYS A 85 -4.19 -9.75 14.34
N TYR A 86 -4.45 -10.67 13.43
CA TYR A 86 -5.51 -11.69 13.53
C TYR A 86 -4.95 -13.12 13.64
N GLY A 87 -3.64 -13.29 13.84
CA GLY A 87 -3.00 -14.61 13.91
C GLY A 87 -3.01 -15.37 12.57
N LYS A 88 -3.03 -14.64 11.45
CA LYS A 88 -3.09 -15.20 10.09
C LYS A 88 -1.83 -14.86 9.29
N THR A 89 -1.54 -15.64 8.26
CA THR A 89 -0.45 -15.38 7.31
C THR A 89 -0.98 -14.84 5.98
N PRO A 90 -0.33 -13.86 5.36
CA PRO A 90 -0.77 -13.33 4.08
C PRO A 90 -0.40 -14.30 2.93
N GLN A 91 -1.30 -14.38 1.96
CA GLN A 91 -1.17 -15.20 0.76
C GLN A 91 -1.52 -14.34 -0.45
N MET A 92 -0.57 -14.07 -1.35
CA MET A 92 -0.81 -13.17 -2.47
C MET A 92 -1.77 -13.81 -3.48
N ILE A 93 -2.86 -13.11 -3.79
CA ILE A 93 -3.85 -13.58 -4.76
C ILE A 93 -3.74 -12.93 -6.12
N GLY A 94 -3.09 -11.77 -6.20
CA GLY A 94 -2.90 -11.06 -7.44
C GLY A 94 -2.56 -9.59 -7.23
N GLN A 95 -2.32 -8.91 -8.34
CA GLN A 95 -2.08 -7.48 -8.38
C GLN A 95 -3.05 -6.81 -9.36
N ASP A 96 -3.45 -5.59 -9.07
CA ASP A 96 -4.34 -4.77 -9.91
C ASP A 96 -3.88 -3.30 -9.88
N ILE A 97 -4.41 -2.44 -10.75
CA ILE A 97 -4.04 -1.01 -10.83
C ILE A 97 -5.22 -0.04 -10.72
N SER A 98 -6.44 -0.55 -10.50
CA SER A 98 -7.68 0.23 -10.58
C SER A 98 -8.18 0.79 -9.25
N VAL A 99 -7.66 0.28 -8.11
CA VAL A 99 -8.21 0.58 -6.79
C VAL A 99 -7.39 1.63 -6.03
N CYS A 100 -6.07 1.61 -6.20
CA CYS A 100 -5.19 2.48 -5.44
C CYS A 100 -5.10 3.90 -6.03
N PRO A 101 -4.75 4.92 -5.22
CA PRO A 101 -4.53 6.28 -5.69
C PRO A 101 -3.43 6.40 -6.75
N ALA A 102 -3.50 7.46 -7.57
CA ALA A 102 -2.56 7.71 -8.66
C ALA A 102 -1.08 7.78 -8.21
N ALA A 103 -0.82 8.19 -6.96
CA ALA A 103 0.52 8.23 -6.39
C ALA A 103 1.11 6.84 -6.09
N THR A 104 0.26 5.83 -5.88
CA THR A 104 0.61 4.43 -5.56
C THR A 104 -0.26 3.49 -6.38
N PRO A 105 -0.12 3.44 -7.71
CA PRO A 105 -1.14 2.88 -8.57
C PRO A 105 -1.25 1.36 -8.48
N ILE A 106 -0.26 0.67 -7.92
CA ILE A 106 -0.25 -0.80 -7.88
C ILE A 106 -0.88 -1.28 -6.57
N SER A 107 -1.86 -2.17 -6.69
CA SER A 107 -2.55 -2.86 -5.62
C SER A 107 -2.09 -4.30 -5.54
N ALA A 108 -1.37 -4.70 -4.48
CA ALA A 108 -1.15 -6.10 -4.17
C ALA A 108 -2.25 -6.61 -3.23
N ASN A 109 -2.98 -7.64 -3.68
CA ASN A 109 -4.08 -8.23 -2.93
C ASN A 109 -3.58 -9.51 -2.23
N TYR A 110 -3.82 -9.59 -0.93
CA TYR A 110 -3.45 -10.71 -0.08
C TYR A 110 -4.67 -11.26 0.63
N LEU A 111 -4.78 -12.59 0.68
CA LEU A 111 -5.70 -13.24 1.60
C LEU A 111 -4.98 -13.53 2.92
N CYS A 112 -5.59 -13.15 4.04
CA CYS A 112 -5.16 -13.59 5.36
C CYS A 112 -5.67 -15.02 5.60
N CYS A 113 -4.75 -15.96 5.52
CA CYS A 113 -4.98 -17.37 5.71
C CYS A 113 -4.75 -17.78 7.16
N PRO A 114 -5.64 -18.56 7.79
CA PRO A 114 -5.30 -19.23 9.03
C PRO A 114 -4.12 -20.19 8.81
N SER A 115 -3.30 -20.36 9.84
CA SER A 115 -2.20 -21.35 9.84
C SER A 115 -2.71 -22.80 9.81
N THR A 116 -4.02 -22.99 10.01
CA THR A 116 -4.75 -24.25 9.88
C THR A 116 -5.74 -24.17 8.72
N VAL A 117 -5.96 -25.26 7.99
CA VAL A 117 -6.85 -25.30 6.82
C VAL A 117 -8.29 -24.93 7.24
N ASP A 118 -8.81 -23.80 6.76
CA ASP A 118 -10.21 -23.38 7.01
C ASP A 118 -11.13 -23.86 5.87
N PRO A 119 -12.09 -24.76 6.15
CA PRO A 119 -13.00 -25.31 5.15
C PRO A 119 -14.06 -24.31 4.65
N ASN A 120 -14.23 -23.15 5.30
CA ASN A 120 -15.15 -22.10 4.86
C ASN A 120 -14.51 -21.10 3.89
N LEU A 121 -13.19 -21.11 3.70
CA LEU A 121 -12.55 -20.30 2.67
C LEU A 121 -12.68 -20.98 1.30
N ARG A 122 -13.19 -20.24 0.30
CA ARG A 122 -13.18 -20.67 -1.12
C ARG A 122 -11.79 -20.66 -1.78
N TYR A 123 -10.74 -20.50 -0.98
CA TYR A 123 -9.37 -20.33 -1.42
C TYR A 123 -8.50 -21.33 -0.68
N ARG A 124 -7.66 -22.10 -1.40
CA ARG A 124 -6.70 -22.98 -0.74
C ARG A 124 -5.50 -22.14 -0.32
N CYS A 125 -5.31 -22.00 0.98
CA CYS A 125 -4.08 -21.46 1.52
C CYS A 125 -2.98 -22.51 1.33
N SER A 126 -2.03 -22.24 0.43
CA SER A 126 -0.89 -23.12 0.23
C SER A 126 0.09 -22.95 1.40
N PRO A 127 0.39 -24.02 2.17
CA PRO A 127 1.38 -23.95 3.23
C PRO A 127 2.76 -23.73 2.59
N GLY A 128 3.29 -22.51 2.68
CA GLY A 128 4.58 -22.13 2.10
C GLY A 128 4.60 -20.83 1.29
N GLY A 129 3.54 -20.02 1.31
CA GLY A 129 3.56 -18.69 0.67
C GLY A 129 3.49 -18.70 -0.86
N GLY A 130 3.09 -19.82 -1.46
CA GLY A 130 2.81 -19.93 -2.90
C GLY A 130 1.50 -19.25 -3.31
N GLN A 131 1.22 -19.17 -4.61
CA GLN A 131 0.00 -18.55 -5.16
C GLN A 131 -1.28 -19.24 -4.65
N VAL A 132 -2.35 -18.45 -4.44
CA VAL A 132 -3.68 -18.99 -4.14
C VAL A 132 -4.27 -19.62 -5.41
N GLU A 133 -4.49 -20.93 -5.36
CA GLU A 133 -5.25 -21.61 -6.40
C GLU A 133 -6.75 -21.43 -6.16
N ARG A 134 -7.46 -20.91 -7.17
CA ARG A 134 -8.90 -20.70 -7.12
C ARG A 134 -9.60 -22.06 -7.25
N LEU A 135 -10.22 -22.55 -6.18
CA LEU A 135 -10.95 -23.82 -6.27
C LEU A 135 -12.20 -23.67 -7.15
N ASN A 136 -12.42 -24.63 -8.04
CA ASN A 136 -13.70 -24.77 -8.73
C ASN A 136 -14.79 -25.30 -7.78
N ASN A 137 -16.06 -25.09 -8.14
CA ASN A 137 -17.21 -25.49 -7.31
C ASN A 137 -17.19 -26.97 -6.92
N ASP A 138 -16.71 -27.86 -7.79
CA ASP A 138 -16.60 -29.29 -7.51
C ASP A 138 -15.56 -29.60 -6.43
N GLN A 139 -14.40 -28.95 -6.48
CA GLN A 139 -13.33 -29.10 -5.48
C GLN A 139 -13.77 -28.55 -4.12
N VAL A 140 -14.57 -27.48 -4.09
CA VAL A 140 -15.17 -26.97 -2.84
C VAL A 140 -16.12 -28.00 -2.23
N ARG A 141 -16.97 -28.65 -3.05
CA ARG A 141 -17.88 -29.69 -2.57
C ARG A 141 -17.12 -30.91 -2.03
N GLU A 142 -16.03 -31.29 -2.66
CA GLU A 142 -15.18 -32.40 -2.23
C GLU A 142 -14.44 -32.08 -0.92
N ALA A 143 -13.90 -30.87 -0.78
CA ALA A 143 -13.27 -30.41 0.46
C ALA A 143 -14.28 -30.35 1.63
N LEU A 144 -15.49 -29.84 1.39
CA LEU A 144 -16.58 -29.83 2.38
C LEU A 144 -17.07 -31.24 2.74
N ALA A 145 -17.00 -32.20 1.81
CA ALA A 145 -17.30 -33.59 2.07
C ALA A 145 -16.19 -34.28 2.87
N ALA A 146 -14.92 -33.95 2.62
CA ALA A 146 -13.77 -34.47 3.35
C ALA A 146 -13.74 -33.99 4.82
N GLU A 147 -14.06 -32.72 5.08
CA GLU A 147 -14.09 -32.20 6.45
C GLU A 147 -15.22 -32.83 7.28
N ARG A 148 -16.36 -33.12 6.65
CA ARG A 148 -17.46 -33.88 7.29
C ARG A 148 -17.11 -35.32 7.65
N ARG A 149 -16.03 -35.89 7.09
CA ARG A 149 -15.54 -37.22 7.42
C ARG A 149 -14.49 -37.24 8.52
N LYS A 150 -13.96 -36.08 8.94
CA LYS A 150 -13.02 -36.09 10.07
C LYS A 150 -13.79 -36.40 11.36
N PRO A 151 -13.37 -37.41 12.13
CA PRO A 151 -13.94 -37.64 13.45
C PRO A 151 -13.63 -36.43 14.32
N THR A 152 -14.68 -35.80 14.85
CA THR A 152 -14.58 -34.77 15.88
C THR A 152 -13.80 -35.37 17.05
N ARG A 153 -12.61 -34.84 17.31
CA ARG A 153 -11.76 -35.29 18.40
C ARG A 153 -12.06 -34.48 19.65
#